data_AF-A0A269PI40-F1
#
_entry.id   AF-A0A269PI40-F1
#
_cell.length_a   1.000
_cell.length_b   1.000
_cell.length_c   1.000
_cell.angle_alpha   90.00
_cell.angle_beta   90.00
_cell.angle_gamma   90.00
#
_symmetry.space_group_name_H-M   'P 1'
#
loop_
_entity.id
_entity.type
_entity.pdbx_description
1 polymer ?
#
loop_
_entity_poly.entity_id
_entity_poly.type
_entity_poly.pdbx_seq_one_letter_code
_entity_poly.pdbx_strand_id
1 'polypeptide(L)' 'MHQYIKLNGIPPAHTDFQNYFKVTPPTVNQMIKMLEKKELIEKQPRTARSIKLKVPGQLLPLLK' A
#
# COMPACT_ATOMS: atom_id res chain seq x y z
N MET A 1 -0.65 4.81 -1.89
CA MET A 1 0.60 4.37 -1.24
C MET A 1 1.78 5.30 -1.54
N HIS A 2 2.08 5.62 -2.80
CA HIS A 2 3.18 6.52 -3.16
C HIS A 2 3.17 7.87 -2.43
N GLN A 3 2.01 8.55 -2.35
CA GLN A 3 1.91 9.80 -1.61
C GLN A 3 2.13 9.64 -0.10
N TYR A 4 1.65 8.53 0.48
CA TYR A 4 1.89 8.23 1.90
C TYR A 4 3.39 8.05 2.17
N ILE A 5 4.09 7.32 1.29
CA ILE A 5 5.55 7.15 1.39
C ILE A 5 6.27 8.48 1.16
N LYS A 6 5.82 9.29 0.20
CA LYS A 6 6.40 10.62 -0.09
C LYS A 6 6.26 11.58 1.09
N LEU A 7 5.13 11.53 1.81
CA LEU A 7 4.86 12.39 2.97
C LEU A 7 5.50 11.87 4.26
N ASN A 8 5.44 10.56 4.50
CA ASN A 8 5.84 9.97 5.78
C ASN A 8 7.23 9.29 5.75
N GLY A 9 7.83 9.13 4.57
CA GLY A 9 9.12 8.43 4.40
C GLY A 9 9.08 6.92 4.65
N ILE A 10 7.95 6.40 5.12
CA ILE A 10 7.77 4.99 5.49
C ILE A 10 6.61 4.37 4.72
N PRO A 11 6.71 3.08 4.36
CA PRO A 11 5.58 2.35 3.80
C PRO A 11 4.46 2.19 4.84
N PRO A 12 3.19 2.31 4.41
CA PRO A 12 2.05 2.13 5.29
C PRO A 12 1.99 0.70 5.83
N ALA A 13 1.58 0.57 7.09
CA ALA A 13 1.18 -0.69 7.70
C ALA A 13 -0.30 -0.99 7.44
N HIS A 14 -0.73 -2.19 7.81
CA HIS A 14 -2.12 -2.65 7.67
C HIS A 14 -3.12 -1.71 8.36
N THR A 15 -2.74 -1.18 9.53
CA THR A 15 -3.55 -0.23 10.31
C THR A 15 -3.69 1.11 9.61
N ASP A 16 -2.66 1.58 8.90
CA ASP A 16 -2.71 2.84 8.16
C ASP A 16 -3.74 2.77 7.02
N PHE A 17 -3.86 1.62 6.34
CA PHE A 17 -4.93 1.39 5.38
C PHE A 17 -6.31 1.39 6.01
N GLN A 18 -6.46 0.75 7.17
CA GLN A 18 -7.74 0.73 7.88
C GLN A 18 -8.16 2.15 8.27
N ASN A 19 -7.24 2.95 8.83
CA ASN A 19 -7.53 4.32 9.25
C ASN A 19 -7.82 5.25 8.07
N TYR A 20 -7.04 5.15 6.99
CA TYR A 20 -7.18 6.02 5.82
C TYR A 20 -8.44 5.70 5.00
N PHE A 21 -8.67 4.42 4.69
CA PHE A 21 -9.82 3.99 3.87
C PHE A 21 -11.08 3.68 4.69
N LYS A 22 -10.98 3.67 6.04
CA LYS A 22 -12.06 3.32 6.97
C LYS A 22 -12.68 1.95 6.65
N VAL A 23 -11.84 0.98 6.33
CA VAL A 23 -12.23 -0.38 5.99
C VAL A 23 -11.77 -1.39 7.04
N THR A 24 -12.37 -2.57 7.04
CA THR A 24 -12.07 -3.62 8.01
C THR A 24 -10.73 -4.33 7.71
N PRO A 25 -10.10 -4.98 8.71
CA PRO A 25 -8.89 -5.77 8.52
C PRO A 25 -8.93 -6.79 7.36
N PRO A 26 -10.01 -7.59 7.17
CA PRO A 26 -10.09 -8.54 6.06
C PRO A 26 -10.14 -7.83 4.69
N THR A 27 -10.83 -6.69 4.59
CA THR A 27 -10.86 -5.89 3.35
C THR A 27 -9.49 -5.38 2.97
N VAL A 28 -8.71 -4.86 3.93
CA VAL A 28 -7.33 -4.45 3.66
C VAL A 28 -6.48 -5.64 3.22
N ASN A 29 -6.65 -6.80 3.87
CA ASN A 29 -5.90 -8.00 3.48
C ASN A 29 -6.22 -8.43 2.03
N GLN A 30 -7.50 -8.41 1.63
CA GLN A 30 -7.89 -8.65 0.25
C GLN A 30 -7.32 -7.60 -0.71
N MET A 31 -7.37 -6.32 -0.35
CA MET A 31 -6.81 -5.23 -1.16
C MET A 31 -5.31 -5.44 -1.41
N ILE A 32 -4.54 -5.73 -0.36
CA ILE A 32 -3.10 -6.01 -0.47
C ILE A 32 -2.86 -7.25 -1.35
N LYS A 33 -3.60 -8.34 -1.16
CA LYS A 33 -3.49 -9.54 -2.01
C LYS A 33 -3.80 -9.25 -3.48
N MET A 34 -4.82 -8.43 -3.76
CA MET A 34 -5.15 -8.04 -5.14
C MET A 34 -4.03 -7.20 -5.76
N LEU A 35 -3.46 -6.26 -5.02
CA LEU A 35 -2.35 -5.42 -5.50
C LEU A 35 -1.07 -6.25 -5.72
N GLU A 36 -0.80 -7.23 -4.86
CA GLU A 36 0.31 -8.18 -5.00
C GLU A 36 0.12 -9.08 -6.23
N LYS A 37 -1.09 -9.61 -6.43
CA LYS A 37 -1.46 -10.42 -7.62
C LYS A 37 -1.34 -9.64 -8.93
N LYS A 38 -1.57 -8.32 -8.89
CA LYS A 38 -1.40 -7.42 -10.03
C LYS A 38 0.05 -6.93 -10.20
N GLU A 39 0.98 -7.44 -9.40
CA GLU A 39 2.40 -7.06 -9.39
C GLU A 39 2.64 -5.56 -9.13
N LEU A 40 1.66 -4.87 -8.55
CA LEU A 40 1.73 -3.43 -8.28
C LEU A 40 2.48 -3.14 -6.98
N ILE A 41 2.46 -4.09 -6.05
CA ILE A 41 3.18 -4.03 -4.77
C ILE A 41 3.88 -5.36 -4.49
N GLU A 42 4.90 -5.29 -3.63
CA GLU A 42 5.54 -6.44 -3.00
C GLU A 42 5.41 -6.28 -1.49
N LYS A 43 5.17 -7.37 -0.76
CA LYS A 43 5.20 -7.34 0.71
C LYS A 43 5.94 -8.54 1.28
N GLN A 44 6.56 -8.35 2.43
CA GLN A 44 7.07 -9.46 3.23
C GLN A 44 5.98 -9.92 4.20
N PRO A 45 5.61 -11.22 4.20
CA PRO A 45 4.62 -11.74 5.14
C PRO A 45 5.11 -11.59 6.58
N ARG A 46 4.19 -11.27 7.50
CA ARG A 46 4.44 -11.10 8.95
C ARG A 46 5.33 -9.91 9.33
N THR A 47 5.75 -9.09 8.38
CA THR A 47 6.56 -7.89 8.66
C THR A 47 5.71 -6.64 8.47
N ALA A 48 5.54 -5.86 9.54
CA ALA A 48 4.90 -4.55 9.45
C ALA A 48 5.75 -3.62 8.56
N ARG A 49 5.10 -2.67 7.87
CA ARG A 49 5.79 -1.65 7.05
C ARG A 49 6.77 -2.25 6.01
N SER A 50 6.40 -3.37 5.40
CA SER A 50 7.21 -4.02 4.35
C SER A 50 6.60 -3.95 2.96
N ILE A 51 5.59 -3.10 2.76
CA ILE A 51 4.94 -2.93 1.46
C ILE A 51 5.80 -2.02 0.59
N LYS A 52 6.35 -2.58 -0.48
CA LYS A 52 7.11 -1.87 -1.51
C LYS A 52 6.23 -1.67 -2.73
N LEU A 53 6.27 -0.49 -3.31
CA LEU A 53 5.56 -0.18 -4.54
C LEU A 53 6.43 -0.63 -5.73
N LYS A 54 5.89 -1.49 -6.60
CA LYS A 54 6.56 -1.95 -7.82
C LYS A 54 6.18 -1.15 -9.06
N VAL A 55 5.10 -0.37 -9.00
CA VAL A 55 4.70 0.45 -10.15
C VAL A 55 5.67 1.62 -10.36
N PRO A 56 6.10 1.86 -11.61
CA PRO A 56 6.83 3.07 -11.95
C PRO A 56 5.95 4.30 -11.69
N GLY A 57 6.53 5.33 -11.08
CA GLY A 57 5.79 6.53 -10.68
C GLY A 57 5.06 7.25 -11.80
N GLN A 58 5.41 6.97 -13.06
CA GLN A 58 4.74 7.49 -14.27
C GLN A 58 3.32 6.93 -14.49
N LEU A 59 2.99 5.75 -13.95
CA LEU A 59 1.65 5.17 -14.02
C LEU A 59 0.76 5.58 -12.85
N LEU A 60 1.31 6.30 -11.87
CA LEU A 60 0.54 6.79 -10.75
C LEU A 60 -0.10 8.12 -11.12
N PRO A 61 -1.39 8.32 -10.78
CA PRO A 61 -2.00 9.63 -10.96
C PRO A 61 -1.20 10.65 -10.14
N LEU A 62 -0.64 11.64 -10.84
CA LEU A 62 -0.03 12.81 -10.22
C LEU A 62 -1.17 13.64 -9.62
N LEU A 63 -1.07 13.94 -8.32
CA LEU A 63 -1.95 14.93 -7.70
C LEU A 63 -1.65 16.30 -8.31
N LYS A 64 -2.63 16.88 -9.01
CA LYS A 64 -2.68 18.32 -9.31
C LYS A 64 -2.97 19.10 -8.04
#